data_AF-A0A964MB24-F1
#
_entry.id   AF-A0A964MB24-F1
#
_cell.length_a   1.000
_cell.length_b   1.000
_cell.length_c   1.000
_cell.angle_alpha   90.00
_cell.angle_beta   90.00
_cell.angle_gamma   90.00
#
_symmetry.space_group_name_H-M   'P 1'
#
loop_
_entity.id
_entity.type
_entity.pdbx_description
1 polymer ?
#
loop_
_entity_poly.entity_id
_entity_poly.type
_entity_poly.pdbx_seq_one_letter_code
_entity_poly.pdbx_strand_id
1 'polypeptide(L)'
;MTKQDIVQLLKGKLGKGYIKHSEPIPDQVWVEIRPEASVPAAELLHRQTDARYLVSVGSDERELKDRFGVYHLFSFDKQHFFVTL
;
A
#
# COMPACT_ATOMS: atom_id res chain seq x y z
N MET A 1 -10.41 -2.29 11.50
CA MET A 1 -10.30 -2.87 10.15
C MET A 1 -9.19 -3.91 10.17
N THR A 2 -9.35 -4.98 9.42
CA THR A 2 -8.33 -6.01 9.21
C THR A 2 -7.49 -5.68 7.98
N LYS A 3 -6.35 -6.35 7.79
CA LYS A 3 -5.57 -6.29 6.53
C LYS A 3 -6.44 -6.57 5.31
N GLN A 4 -7.34 -7.56 5.43
CA GLN A 4 -8.26 -7.94 4.37
C GLN A 4 -9.25 -6.82 4.03
N ASP A 5 -9.76 -6.09 5.03
CA ASP A 5 -10.66 -4.95 4.79
C ASP A 5 -9.96 -3.86 3.96
N ILE A 6 -8.69 -3.58 4.26
CA ILE A 6 -7.89 -2.60 3.52
C ILE A 6 -7.64 -3.04 2.08
N VAL A 7 -7.31 -4.32 1.87
CA VAL A 7 -7.14 -4.89 0.53
C VAL A 7 -8.43 -4.78 -0.28
N GLN A 8 -9.59 -5.10 0.32
CA GLN A 8 -10.88 -4.99 -0.36
C GLN A 8 -11.24 -3.52 -0.65
N LEU A 9 -10.97 -2.60 0.27
CA LEU A 9 -11.15 -1.16 0.05
C LEU A 9 -10.33 -0.69 -1.17
N LEU A 10 -9.03 -0.95 -1.18
CA LEU A 10 -8.14 -0.52 -2.25
C LEU A 10 -8.52 -1.18 -3.58
N LYS A 11 -8.75 -2.50 -3.59
CA LYS A 11 -9.15 -3.22 -4.80
C LYS A 11 -10.46 -2.70 -5.38
N GLY A 12 -11.47 -2.48 -4.52
CA GLY A 12 -12.78 -2.00 -4.94
C GLY A 12 -12.76 -0.55 -5.45
N LYS A 13 -11.97 0.33 -4.81
CA LYS A 13 -11.95 1.76 -5.15
C LYS A 13 -10.98 2.12 -6.27
N LEU A 14 -9.87 1.39 -6.42
CA LEU A 14 -8.87 1.66 -7.46
C LEU A 14 -9.17 0.93 -8.77
N GLY A 15 -9.95 -0.16 -8.74
CA GLY A 15 -10.28 -0.94 -9.93
C GLY A 15 -9.03 -1.40 -10.69
N LYS A 16 -8.85 -0.94 -11.93
CA LYS A 16 -7.67 -1.27 -12.76
C LYS A 16 -6.35 -0.74 -12.21
N GLY A 17 -6.39 0.24 -11.30
CA GLY A 17 -5.22 0.79 -10.62
C GLY A 17 -4.64 -0.16 -9.57
N TYR A 18 -5.42 -1.12 -9.08
CA TYR A 18 -4.93 -2.19 -8.20
C TYR A 18 -4.30 -3.32 -9.03
N ILE A 19 -3.09 -3.75 -8.68
CA ILE A 19 -2.40 -4.84 -9.39
C ILE A 19 -2.48 -6.13 -8.58
N LYS A 20 -1.87 -6.17 -7.39
CA LYS A 20 -1.86 -7.34 -6.50
C LYS A 20 -1.52 -6.95 -5.07
N HIS A 21 -1.59 -7.92 -4.17
CA HIS A 21 -1.08 -7.77 -2.81
C HIS A 21 -0.32 -9.02 -2.38
N SER A 22 0.51 -8.88 -1.35
CA SER A 22 1.18 -9.98 -0.66
C SER A 22 1.39 -9.63 0.81
N GLU A 23 1.59 -10.64 1.64
CA GLU A 23 1.95 -10.48 3.06
C GLU A 23 3.32 -11.13 3.28
N PRO A 24 4.42 -10.41 3.02
CA PRO A 24 5.76 -11.03 3.02
C PRO A 24 6.22 -11.42 4.43
N ILE A 25 5.72 -10.73 5.45
CA ILE A 25 5.95 -10.99 6.87
C ILE A 25 4.67 -10.75 7.67
N PRO A 26 4.56 -11.27 8.91
CA PRO A 26 3.44 -10.96 9.80
C PRO A 26 3.21 -9.45 9.92
N ASP A 27 1.94 -9.07 10.12
CA ASP A 27 1.55 -7.68 10.37
C ASP A 27 1.94 -6.66 9.28
N GLN A 28 2.22 -7.14 8.07
CA GLN A 28 2.38 -6.29 6.88
C GLN A 28 1.51 -6.76 5.73
N VAL A 29 0.99 -5.81 4.98
CA VAL A 29 0.43 -6.03 3.65
C VAL A 29 1.10 -5.10 2.65
N TRP A 30 1.59 -5.67 1.57
CA TRP A 30 2.15 -4.96 0.44
C TRP A 30 1.10 -4.95 -0.66
N VAL A 31 0.80 -3.79 -1.22
CA VAL A 31 -0.20 -3.64 -2.27
C VAL A 31 0.45 -2.96 -3.46
N GLU A 32 0.68 -3.71 -4.52
CA GLU A 32 1.22 -3.15 -5.76
C GLU A 32 0.07 -2.47 -6.53
N ILE A 33 0.28 -1.21 -6.87
CA ILE A 33 -0.65 -0.36 -7.61
C ILE A 33 0.02 0.23 -8.84
N ARG A 34 -0.78 0.70 -9.80
CA ARG A 34 -0.27 1.46 -10.93
C ARG A 34 0.22 2.84 -10.47
N PRO A 35 1.24 3.43 -11.11
CA PRO A 35 1.75 4.75 -10.74
C PRO A 35 0.65 5.84 -10.69
N GLU A 36 -0.26 5.85 -11.66
CA GLU A 36 -1.40 6.77 -11.72
C GLU A 36 -2.41 6.61 -10.58
N ALA A 37 -2.37 5.48 -9.86
CA ALA A 37 -3.24 5.19 -8.72
C ALA A 37 -2.62 5.58 -7.37
N SER A 38 -1.36 6.05 -7.33
CA SER A 38 -0.66 6.37 -6.08
C SER A 38 -1.39 7.42 -5.22
N VAL A 39 -1.72 8.58 -5.80
CA VAL A 39 -2.42 9.65 -5.07
C VAL A 39 -3.81 9.21 -4.61
N PRO A 40 -4.69 8.63 -5.48
CA PRO A 40 -5.96 8.09 -5.03
C PRO A 40 -5.85 7.05 -3.92
N ALA A 41 -4.87 6.14 -3.99
CA ALA A 41 -4.66 5.11 -2.98
C ALA A 41 -4.28 5.72 -1.62
N ALA A 42 -3.33 6.66 -1.62
CA ALA A 42 -2.93 7.36 -0.42
C ALA A 42 -4.08 8.18 0.19
N GLU A 43 -4.89 8.86 -0.64
CA GLU A 43 -6.07 9.58 -0.16
C GLU A 43 -7.13 8.65 0.43
N LEU A 44 -7.37 7.48 -0.17
CA LEU A 44 -8.30 6.49 0.37
C LEU A 44 -7.85 6.01 1.76
N LEU A 45 -6.58 5.66 1.90
CA LEU A 45 -6.02 5.25 3.19
C LEU A 45 -6.13 6.39 4.21
N HIS A 46 -5.72 7.61 3.86
CA HIS A 46 -5.71 8.73 4.79
C HIS A 46 -7.11 9.20 5.20
N ARG A 47 -8.07 9.24 4.27
CA ARG A 47 -9.40 9.85 4.53
C ARG A 47 -10.47 8.85 4.95
N GLN A 48 -10.35 7.58 4.55
CA GLN A 48 -11.39 6.56 4.82
C GLN A 48 -10.98 5.53 5.86
N THR A 49 -9.77 5.64 6.40
CA THR A 49 -9.25 4.74 7.42
C THR A 49 -8.51 5.50 8.52
N ASP A 50 -8.04 4.78 9.54
CA ASP A 50 -7.18 5.29 10.60
C ASP A 50 -5.69 5.17 10.27
N ALA A 51 -5.34 4.99 8.99
CA ALA A 51 -3.97 4.96 8.51
C ALA A 51 -3.24 6.26 8.82
N ARG A 52 -2.08 6.14 9.47
CA ARG A 52 -1.10 7.21 9.60
C ARG A 52 -0.01 7.02 8.57
N TYR A 53 0.18 8.03 7.72
CA TYR A 53 1.32 8.06 6.81
C TYR A 53 2.65 8.13 7.58
N LEU A 54 3.61 7.30 7.22
CA LEU A 54 4.92 7.24 7.87
C LEU A 54 6.01 7.88 7.00
N VAL A 55 6.26 7.31 5.83
CA VAL A 55 7.43 7.63 5.01
C VAL A 55 7.24 7.17 3.57
N SER A 56 7.92 7.85 2.65
CA SER A 56 8.15 7.36 1.29
C SER A 56 9.58 6.85 1.15
N VAL A 57 9.74 5.70 0.51
CA VAL A 57 11.06 5.11 0.23
C VAL A 57 11.22 4.95 -1.27
N GLY A 58 12.25 5.56 -1.84
CA GLY A 58 12.74 5.24 -3.17
C GLY A 58 13.76 4.12 -3.09
N SER A 59 13.64 3.12 -3.96
CA SER A 59 14.55 1.98 -4.04
C SER A 59 15.04 1.80 -5.48
N ASP A 60 16.35 1.63 -5.66
CA ASP A 60 16.90 1.17 -6.93
C ASP A 60 16.80 -0.35 -6.99
N GLU A 61 15.86 -0.85 -7.80
CA GLU A 61 15.60 -2.28 -7.93
C GLU A 61 15.97 -2.81 -9.31
N ARG A 62 16.77 -2.07 -10.08
CA ARG A 62 17.07 -2.40 -11.48
C ARG A 62 17.70 -3.78 -11.63
N GLU A 63 18.60 -4.17 -10.73
CA GLU A 63 19.24 -5.50 -10.77
C GLU A 63 18.28 -6.67 -10.46
N LEU A 64 17.20 -6.41 -9.70
CA LEU A 64 16.28 -7.46 -9.24
C LEU A 64 14.98 -7.52 -10.04
N LYS A 65 14.51 -6.36 -10.54
CA LYS A 65 13.18 -6.19 -11.12
C LYS A 65 13.15 -5.25 -12.34
N ASP A 66 14.31 -4.79 -12.82
CA ASP A 66 14.43 -3.86 -13.96
C ASP A 66 13.58 -2.58 -13.83
N ARG A 67 13.51 -2.03 -12.60
CA ARG A 67 12.72 -0.83 -12.29
C ARG A 67 13.26 -0.05 -11.10
N PHE A 68 12.80 1.17 -10.94
CA PHE A 68 12.84 1.88 -9.66
C PHE A 68 11.56 1.59 -8.87
N GLY A 69 11.71 1.34 -7.56
CA GLY A 69 10.61 1.19 -6.63
C GLY A 69 10.32 2.51 -5.91
N VAL A 70 9.04 2.84 -5.75
CA VAL A 70 8.57 3.90 -4.84
C VAL A 70 7.55 3.27 -3.92
N TYR A 71 7.78 3.40 -2.62
CA TYR A 71 6.97 2.78 -1.59
C TYR A 71 6.40 3.84 -0.65
N HIS A 72 5.09 3.79 -0.37
CA HIS A 72 4.44 4.64 0.61
C HIS A 72 3.97 3.80 1.80
N LEU A 73 4.54 4.05 2.97
CA LEU A 73 4.28 3.26 4.17
C LEU A 73 3.23 3.95 5.05
N PHE A 74 2.27 3.16 5.50
CA PHE A 74 1.20 3.57 6.41
C PHE A 74 1.15 2.63 7.61
N SER A 75 0.91 3.19 8.79
CA SER A 75 0.67 2.42 10.01
C SER A 75 -0.80 2.45 10.41
N PHE A 76 -1.30 1.29 10.83
CA PHE A 76 -2.60 1.11 11.46
C PHE A 76 -2.36 0.83 12.95
N ASP A 77 -2.01 1.89 13.68
CA ASP A 77 -1.44 1.79 15.04
C ASP A 77 -2.34 0.97 16.00
N LYS A 78 -3.67 1.13 15.91
CA LYS A 78 -4.65 0.41 16.76
C LYS A 78 -4.78 -1.07 16.41
N GLN A 79 -4.52 -1.44 15.16
CA GLN A 79 -4.67 -2.80 14.65
C GLN A 79 -3.33 -3.51 14.49
N HIS A 80 -2.24 -2.85 14.88
CA HIS A 80 -0.90 -3.40 14.93
C HIS A 80 -0.41 -3.96 13.59
N PHE A 81 -0.71 -3.30 12.47
CA PHE A 81 -0.16 -3.69 11.16
C PHE A 81 0.25 -2.49 10.29
N PHE A 82 0.99 -2.77 9.22
CA PHE A 82 1.44 -1.79 8.24
C PHE A 82 0.92 -2.11 6.85
N VAL A 83 0.73 -1.05 6.06
CA VAL A 83 0.46 -1.13 4.62
C VAL A 83 1.60 -0.45 3.89
N THR A 84 2.19 -1.16 2.93
CA THR A 84 3.12 -0.60 1.95
C THR A 84 2.42 -0.55 0.60
N LEU A 85 2.18 0.65 0.08
CA LEU A 85 1.76 0.87 -1.31
C LEU A 85 2.98 0.95 -2.23
#